data_AF-A0A964NPR1-F1
#
_entry.id   AF-A0A964NPR1-F1
#
_cell.length_a   1.000
_cell.length_b   1.000
_cell.length_c   1.000
_cell.angle_alpha   90.00
_cell.angle_beta   90.00
_cell.angle_gamma   90.00
#
_symmetry.space_group_name_H-M   'P 1'
#
loop_
_entity.id
_entity.type
_entity.pdbx_description
1 polymer ?
#
loop_
_entity_poly.entity_id
_entity_poly.type
_entity_poly.pdbx_seq_one_letter_code
_entity_poly.pdbx_strand_id
1 'polypeptide(L)'
;MHATGDTYAYRTFLPKATAVSVKVASKWVKLEKTHADGLFEVSSKTALKTPCLLKIEADDSAYETHDPYTFSSSLTQDELYLFGEGRLLQAYKTLGAQCITQDNVAGVRFAVWAPNAERVSVTGSFNAWDGRVHAMRAHGSSGVWDIFIPNLTTNDTYKFEILNRHTGGVLVKTDPYGFEFEQRPGTATKISSSKHQWKDKSWLDARTKHDWLHAPFNCYEVHLGSWQRNDKGHFLTYRELAKTLVPYVTDMGYTHVELMPISEHPLTESWGYQTTGYFGVTNRFGSPDDLRFLIDAFHQANVGVILDWVPGHFPKDDWALARFDGTALYEHEDPRLGEHQDWGTYIFNYGRNEVRNFLMANAHYWLAEFHIDGFRVDAVASMLYLDYSRKAGEWLPNKFGGRENLDVIDFFKQFNIMVGEDFPGVLTIAEESTAWPGVSRPVYLGGLGFSMKWNMGWMN
;
A
#
# COMPACT_ATOMS: atom_id res chain seq x y z
N MET A 1 -27.78 -1.86 -15.41
CA MET A 1 -29.07 -1.54 -16.06
C MET A 1 -28.76 -0.73 -17.31
N HIS A 2 -29.28 -1.09 -18.47
CA HIS A 2 -29.03 -0.34 -19.70
C HIS A 2 -30.34 -0.11 -20.44
N ALA A 3 -30.56 1.12 -20.91
CA ALA A 3 -31.70 1.40 -21.78
C ALA A 3 -31.48 0.75 -23.15
N THR A 4 -32.50 0.07 -23.65
CA THR A 4 -32.51 -0.65 -24.94
C THR A 4 -33.81 -0.28 -25.67
N GLY A 5 -33.81 0.88 -26.34
CA GLY A 5 -35.03 1.45 -26.90
C GLY A 5 -36.01 1.85 -25.79
N ASP A 6 -37.24 1.33 -25.84
CA ASP A 6 -38.30 1.63 -24.86
C ASP A 6 -38.28 0.73 -23.62
N THR A 7 -37.27 -0.15 -23.50
CA THR A 7 -37.12 -1.07 -22.36
C THR A 7 -35.75 -0.90 -21.70
N TYR A 8 -35.59 -1.55 -20.56
CA TYR A 8 -34.34 -1.67 -19.83
C TYR A 8 -33.92 -3.14 -19.80
N ALA A 9 -32.65 -3.39 -20.11
CA ALA A 9 -32.02 -4.69 -19.93
C ALA A 9 -31.18 -4.69 -18.64
N TYR A 10 -31.41 -5.71 -17.80
CA TYR A 10 -30.54 -6.04 -16.67
C TYR A 10 -29.77 -7.31 -17.01
N ARG A 11 -28.45 -7.28 -16.82
CA ARG A 11 -27.55 -8.39 -17.08
C ARG A 11 -26.66 -8.63 -15.87
N THR A 12 -26.35 -9.88 -15.61
CA THR A 12 -25.33 -10.29 -14.65
C THR A 12 -24.56 -11.49 -15.19
N PHE A 13 -23.29 -11.60 -14.81
CA PHE A 13 -22.40 -12.66 -15.29
C PHE A 13 -21.93 -13.52 -14.12
N LEU A 14 -22.40 -14.78 -14.09
CA LEU A 14 -22.20 -15.73 -13.01
C LEU A 14 -21.89 -17.12 -13.61
N PRO A 15 -20.62 -17.42 -13.94
CA PRO A 15 -20.23 -18.62 -14.69
C PRO A 15 -20.70 -19.95 -14.09
N LYS A 16 -20.69 -20.05 -12.76
CA LYS A 16 -21.02 -21.26 -12.01
C LYS A 16 -22.50 -21.36 -11.64
N ALA A 17 -23.30 -20.34 -11.94
CA ALA A 17 -24.73 -20.36 -11.61
C ALA A 17 -25.53 -21.25 -12.58
N THR A 18 -26.45 -22.03 -12.03
CA THR A 18 -27.43 -22.82 -12.78
C THR A 18 -28.72 -22.02 -13.01
N ALA A 19 -29.11 -21.19 -12.04
CA ALA A 19 -30.23 -20.25 -12.15
C ALA A 19 -29.96 -18.97 -11.36
N VAL A 20 -30.51 -17.86 -11.85
CA VAL A 20 -30.41 -16.54 -11.21
C VAL A 20 -31.78 -15.87 -11.24
N SER A 21 -32.16 -15.24 -10.14
CA SER A 21 -33.35 -14.39 -10.05
C SER A 21 -33.01 -13.03 -9.46
N VAL A 22 -33.62 -11.96 -9.95
CA VAL A 22 -33.50 -10.61 -9.38
C VAL A 22 -34.74 -10.25 -8.59
N LYS A 23 -34.56 -9.56 -7.46
CA LYS A 23 -35.66 -9.09 -6.63
C LYS A 23 -36.28 -7.83 -7.22
N VAL A 24 -37.56 -7.89 -7.54
CA VAL A 24 -38.36 -6.75 -8.03
C VAL A 24 -39.54 -6.57 -7.10
N ALA A 25 -39.53 -5.47 -6.33
CA ALA A 25 -40.42 -5.24 -5.20
C ALA A 25 -40.39 -6.43 -4.21
N SER A 26 -41.48 -7.19 -4.09
CA SER A 26 -41.60 -8.37 -3.21
C SER A 26 -41.46 -9.71 -3.94
N LYS A 27 -41.16 -9.71 -5.24
CA LYS A 27 -41.12 -10.93 -6.07
C LYS A 27 -39.72 -11.20 -6.61
N TRP A 28 -39.42 -12.50 -6.78
CA TRP A 28 -38.25 -12.96 -7.51
C TRP A 28 -38.60 -13.16 -8.98
N VAL A 29 -37.87 -12.49 -9.87
CA VAL A 29 -38.03 -12.63 -11.32
C VAL A 29 -36.83 -13.41 -11.83
N LYS A 30 -37.08 -14.58 -12.42
CA LYS A 30 -36.04 -15.44 -12.98
C LYS A 30 -35.42 -14.78 -14.21
N LEU A 31 -34.09 -14.78 -14.30
CA LEU A 31 -33.36 -14.34 -15.48
C LEU A 31 -33.23 -15.48 -16.49
N GLU A 32 -33.22 -15.15 -17.77
CA GLU A 32 -32.90 -16.07 -18.85
C GLU A 32 -31.38 -16.23 -18.97
N LYS A 33 -30.89 -17.47 -19.05
CA LYS A 33 -29.47 -17.74 -19.32
C LYS A 33 -29.21 -17.59 -20.82
N THR A 34 -28.77 -16.42 -21.25
CA THR A 34 -28.59 -16.09 -22.67
C THR A 34 -27.26 -16.57 -23.26
N HIS A 35 -26.28 -16.91 -22.40
CA HIS A 35 -25.02 -17.52 -22.82
C HIS A 35 -24.63 -18.70 -21.94
N ALA A 36 -24.07 -19.75 -22.54
CA ALA A 36 -23.66 -20.97 -21.83
C ALA A 36 -22.65 -20.69 -20.70
N ASP A 37 -21.75 -19.73 -20.94
CA ASP A 37 -20.70 -19.30 -19.99
C ASP A 37 -21.20 -18.51 -18.78
N GLY A 38 -22.52 -18.37 -18.59
CA GLY A 38 -23.09 -17.77 -17.38
C GLY A 38 -23.54 -16.33 -17.52
N LEU A 39 -23.89 -15.87 -18.73
CA LEU A 39 -24.59 -14.60 -18.90
C LEU A 39 -26.09 -14.80 -18.67
N PHE A 40 -26.65 -14.00 -17.77
CA PHE A 40 -28.07 -14.00 -17.44
C PHE A 40 -28.68 -12.61 -17.73
N GLU A 41 -29.87 -12.58 -18.30
CA GLU A 41 -30.55 -11.34 -18.71
C GLU A 41 -32.04 -11.34 -18.37
N VAL A 42 -32.59 -10.15 -18.10
CA VAL A 42 -34.03 -9.89 -18.07
C VAL A 42 -34.33 -8.51 -18.63
N SER A 43 -35.40 -8.41 -19.42
CA SER A 43 -35.93 -7.14 -19.92
C SER A 43 -37.09 -6.64 -19.06
N SER A 44 -37.14 -5.34 -18.82
CA SER A 44 -38.21 -4.67 -18.06
C SER A 44 -38.63 -3.38 -18.76
N LYS A 45 -39.91 -2.98 -18.61
CA LYS A 45 -40.40 -1.68 -19.10
C LYS A 45 -39.91 -0.50 -18.26
N THR A 46 -39.55 -0.74 -17.01
CA THR A 46 -39.02 0.25 -16.08
C THR A 46 -37.67 -0.19 -15.55
N ALA A 47 -36.78 0.76 -15.26
CA ALA A 47 -35.51 0.46 -14.61
C ALA A 47 -35.76 -0.22 -13.26
N LEU A 48 -35.02 -1.30 -12.96
CA LEU A 48 -35.08 -1.91 -11.63
C LEU A 48 -34.43 -0.98 -10.61
N LYS A 49 -34.90 -1.06 -9.36
CA LYS A 49 -34.28 -0.33 -8.25
C LYS A 49 -32.89 -0.91 -7.97
N THR A 50 -31.90 -0.04 -7.83
CA THR A 50 -30.53 -0.39 -7.43
C THR A 50 -30.30 -0.07 -5.94
N PRO A 51 -29.35 -0.75 -5.27
CA PRO A 51 -28.63 -1.94 -5.76
C PRO A 51 -29.57 -3.14 -5.92
N CYS A 52 -29.35 -3.96 -6.94
CA CYS A 52 -30.20 -5.11 -7.21
C CYS A 52 -29.80 -6.28 -6.30
N LEU A 53 -30.79 -6.90 -5.64
CA LEU A 53 -30.60 -8.12 -4.87
C LEU A 53 -30.85 -9.34 -5.76
N LEU A 54 -29.89 -10.25 -5.78
CA LEU A 54 -29.94 -11.50 -6.53
C LEU A 54 -30.19 -12.67 -5.60
N LYS A 55 -30.91 -13.68 -6.11
CA LYS A 55 -30.92 -15.04 -5.60
C LYS A 55 -30.21 -15.91 -6.63
N ILE A 56 -29.10 -16.53 -6.22
CA ILE A 56 -28.21 -17.30 -7.08
C ILE A 56 -28.29 -18.76 -6.65
N GLU A 57 -28.54 -19.64 -7.61
CA GLU A 57 -28.48 -21.09 -7.44
C GLU A 57 -27.24 -21.60 -8.16
N ALA A 58 -26.34 -22.24 -7.41
CA ALA A 58 -25.08 -22.79 -7.91
C ALA A 58 -24.76 -24.09 -7.16
N ASP A 59 -24.38 -25.11 -7.91
CA ASP A 59 -24.22 -26.49 -7.40
C ASP A 59 -25.47 -26.94 -6.62
N ASP A 60 -25.31 -27.33 -5.34
CA ASP A 60 -26.37 -27.75 -4.43
C ASP A 60 -26.79 -26.65 -3.42
N SER A 61 -26.44 -25.40 -3.69
CA SER A 61 -26.68 -24.27 -2.78
C SER A 61 -27.43 -23.11 -3.44
N ALA A 62 -28.16 -22.36 -2.62
CA ALA A 62 -28.76 -21.10 -3.02
C ALA A 62 -28.44 -20.03 -1.98
N TYR A 63 -28.06 -18.84 -2.44
CA TYR A 63 -27.77 -17.71 -1.58
C TYR A 63 -28.27 -16.41 -2.19
N GLU A 64 -28.43 -15.39 -1.34
CA GLU A 64 -28.81 -14.04 -1.75
C GLU A 64 -27.63 -13.09 -1.61
N THR A 65 -27.40 -12.25 -2.60
CA THR A 65 -26.37 -11.20 -2.55
C THR A 65 -26.71 -10.03 -3.46
N HIS A 66 -26.22 -8.84 -3.15
CA HIS A 66 -26.37 -7.71 -4.05
C HIS A 66 -25.43 -7.86 -5.26
N ASP A 67 -25.87 -7.42 -6.43
CA ASP A 67 -25.05 -7.39 -7.63
C ASP A 67 -24.01 -6.26 -7.55
N PRO A 68 -22.69 -6.56 -7.54
CA PRO A 68 -21.62 -5.57 -7.53
C PRO A 68 -21.74 -4.50 -8.62
N TYR A 69 -22.25 -4.88 -9.80
CA TYR A 69 -22.34 -4.00 -10.98
C TYR A 69 -23.53 -3.05 -10.95
N THR A 70 -24.32 -3.07 -9.86
CA THR A 70 -25.42 -2.12 -9.64
C THR A 70 -25.07 -0.98 -8.68
N PHE A 71 -23.85 -0.99 -8.15
CA PHE A 71 -23.27 0.11 -7.37
C PHE A 71 -22.45 1.04 -8.28
N SER A 72 -22.65 2.34 -8.13
CA SER A 72 -21.82 3.35 -8.82
C SER A 72 -20.41 3.41 -8.22
N SER A 73 -19.45 3.99 -8.94
CA SER A 73 -18.14 4.26 -8.33
C SER A 73 -18.31 5.24 -7.18
N SER A 74 -17.60 4.99 -6.08
CA SER A 74 -17.45 5.93 -4.97
C SER A 74 -16.15 6.74 -5.06
N LEU A 75 -15.33 6.55 -6.11
CA LEU A 75 -14.17 7.39 -6.38
C LEU A 75 -14.62 8.74 -6.96
N THR A 76 -14.08 9.82 -6.42
CA THR A 76 -14.34 11.18 -6.90
C THR A 76 -13.37 11.58 -8.01
N GLN A 77 -13.78 12.54 -8.85
CA GLN A 77 -12.89 13.09 -9.88
C GLN A 77 -11.69 13.82 -9.27
N ASP A 78 -11.87 14.46 -8.12
CA ASP A 78 -10.79 15.17 -7.41
C ASP A 78 -9.72 14.18 -6.90
N GLU A 79 -10.12 13.04 -6.35
CA GLU A 79 -9.18 11.99 -5.95
C GLU A 79 -8.36 11.47 -7.15
N LEU A 80 -9.03 11.17 -8.27
CA LEU A 80 -8.36 10.69 -9.48
C LEU A 80 -7.41 11.74 -10.08
N TYR A 81 -7.82 13.02 -10.06
CA TYR A 81 -7.01 14.13 -10.52
C TYR A 81 -5.78 14.32 -9.62
N LEU A 82 -5.96 14.40 -8.30
CA LEU A 82 -4.85 14.55 -7.35
C LEU A 82 -3.88 13.37 -7.40
N PHE A 83 -4.39 12.15 -7.63
CA PHE A 83 -3.54 10.98 -7.83
C PHE A 83 -2.67 11.12 -9.08
N GLY A 84 -3.24 11.51 -10.22
CA GLY A 84 -2.50 11.73 -11.47
C GLY A 84 -1.49 12.90 -11.41
N GLU A 85 -1.77 13.94 -10.61
CA GLU A 85 -0.83 15.04 -10.33
C GLU A 85 0.23 14.68 -9.28
N GLY A 86 0.08 13.51 -8.65
CA GLY A 86 0.95 13.00 -7.61
C GLY A 86 0.91 13.80 -6.30
N ARG A 87 -0.30 14.23 -5.90
CA ARG A 87 -0.57 15.08 -4.73
C ARG A 87 -1.64 14.52 -3.78
N LEU A 88 -2.13 13.30 -4.02
CA LEU A 88 -3.09 12.62 -3.14
C LEU A 88 -2.35 11.97 -1.97
N LEU A 89 -1.98 12.75 -0.95
CA LEU A 89 -1.21 12.29 0.22
C LEU A 89 -1.91 11.16 1.00
N GLN A 90 -3.24 11.14 1.01
CA GLN A 90 -4.03 10.06 1.62
C GLN A 90 -4.51 9.03 0.61
N ALA A 91 -3.73 8.76 -0.44
CA ALA A 91 -4.10 7.78 -1.48
C ALA A 91 -4.44 6.40 -0.90
N TYR A 92 -3.90 6.03 0.26
CA TYR A 92 -4.24 4.78 0.96
C TYR A 92 -5.68 4.73 1.49
N LYS A 93 -6.42 5.85 1.51
CA LYS A 93 -7.87 5.87 1.79
C LYS A 93 -8.72 5.76 0.51
N THR A 94 -8.08 5.88 -0.65
CA THR A 94 -8.70 5.85 -1.98
C THR A 94 -8.41 4.52 -2.69
N LEU A 95 -7.14 4.15 -2.79
CA LEU A 95 -6.65 2.91 -3.39
C LEU A 95 -6.61 1.76 -2.37
N GLY A 96 -6.44 0.56 -2.88
CA GLY A 96 -6.51 -0.70 -2.14
C GLY A 96 -7.93 -1.12 -1.76
N ALA A 97 -8.05 -1.96 -0.73
CA ALA A 97 -9.33 -2.42 -0.19
C ALA A 97 -9.83 -1.56 0.97
N GLN A 98 -10.96 -0.87 0.77
CA GLN A 98 -11.61 -0.05 1.79
C GLN A 98 -12.95 -0.62 2.23
N CYS A 99 -13.07 -0.96 3.51
CA CYS A 99 -14.34 -1.35 4.12
C CYS A 99 -15.26 -0.11 4.21
N ILE A 100 -16.32 -0.08 3.39
CA ILE A 100 -17.26 1.03 3.32
C ILE A 100 -18.71 0.54 3.31
N THR A 101 -19.63 1.45 3.60
CA THR A 101 -21.07 1.24 3.39
C THR A 101 -21.52 2.10 2.22
N GLN A 102 -22.06 1.47 1.18
CA GLN A 102 -22.59 2.14 0.00
C GLN A 102 -24.05 1.75 -0.20
N ASP A 103 -24.94 2.72 -0.40
CA ASP A 103 -26.38 2.50 -0.56
C ASP A 103 -27.01 1.65 0.57
N ASN A 104 -26.55 1.84 1.81
CA ASN A 104 -26.91 1.08 3.02
C ASN A 104 -26.48 -0.40 3.02
N VAL A 105 -25.56 -0.79 2.13
CA VAL A 105 -24.97 -2.14 2.07
C VAL A 105 -23.50 -2.05 2.47
N ALA A 106 -23.10 -2.79 3.49
CA ALA A 106 -21.70 -2.91 3.87
C ALA A 106 -20.95 -3.81 2.87
N GLY A 107 -19.70 -3.46 2.58
CA GLY A 107 -18.85 -4.23 1.69
C GLY A 107 -17.46 -3.60 1.57
N VAL A 108 -16.77 -3.93 0.49
CA VAL A 108 -15.40 -3.46 0.27
C VAL A 108 -15.29 -2.84 -1.12
N ARG A 109 -14.80 -1.60 -1.17
CA ARG A 109 -14.36 -0.97 -2.41
C ARG A 109 -12.90 -1.34 -2.64
N PHE A 110 -12.61 -1.91 -3.79
CA PHE A 110 -11.26 -2.13 -4.28
C PHE A 110 -10.94 -1.07 -5.32
N ALA A 111 -9.74 -0.50 -5.25
CA ALA A 111 -9.21 0.34 -6.31
C ALA A 111 -7.71 0.12 -6.53
N VAL A 112 -7.28 0.05 -7.80
CA VAL A 112 -5.88 -0.23 -8.15
C VAL A 112 -5.47 0.52 -9.41
N TRP A 113 -4.22 1.00 -9.45
CA TRP A 113 -3.65 1.66 -10.60
C TRP A 113 -2.96 0.66 -11.52
N ALA A 114 -3.47 0.53 -12.75
CA ALA A 114 -2.95 -0.38 -13.78
C ALA A 114 -3.33 0.16 -15.18
N PRO A 115 -2.73 1.29 -15.60
CA PRO A 115 -3.15 2.03 -16.80
C PRO A 115 -3.03 1.24 -18.10
N ASN A 116 -2.06 0.31 -18.18
CA ASN A 116 -1.79 -0.46 -19.40
C ASN A 116 -2.52 -1.80 -19.44
N ALA A 117 -3.30 -2.14 -18.40
CA ALA A 117 -4.08 -3.36 -18.36
C ALA A 117 -5.21 -3.35 -19.40
N GLU A 118 -5.51 -4.52 -19.98
CA GLU A 118 -6.72 -4.72 -20.79
C GLU A 118 -7.94 -4.94 -19.90
N ARG A 119 -7.75 -5.67 -18.81
CA ARG A 119 -8.76 -5.94 -17.79
C ARG A 119 -8.07 -6.08 -16.45
N VAL A 120 -8.73 -5.56 -15.42
CA VAL A 120 -8.39 -5.88 -14.03
C VAL A 120 -9.61 -6.53 -13.38
N SER A 121 -9.38 -7.57 -12.58
CA SER A 121 -10.40 -8.20 -11.74
C SER A 121 -9.92 -8.37 -10.31
N VAL A 122 -10.85 -8.40 -9.37
CA VAL A 122 -10.58 -8.82 -8.01
C VAL A 122 -10.85 -10.33 -7.90
N THR A 123 -9.85 -11.08 -7.44
CA THR A 123 -9.93 -12.53 -7.19
C THR A 123 -9.69 -12.79 -5.72
N GLY A 124 -10.41 -13.74 -5.11
CA GLY A 124 -10.26 -14.02 -3.69
C GLY A 124 -11.08 -15.21 -3.20
N SER A 125 -11.10 -15.38 -1.89
CA SER A 125 -11.89 -16.42 -1.19
C SER A 125 -13.36 -16.44 -1.62
N PHE A 126 -13.95 -15.26 -1.83
CA PHE A 126 -15.36 -15.03 -2.13
C PHE A 126 -15.80 -15.34 -3.56
N ASN A 127 -14.88 -15.53 -4.51
CA ASN A 127 -15.18 -15.94 -5.88
C ASN A 127 -14.37 -17.13 -6.37
N ALA A 128 -13.83 -17.92 -5.43
CA ALA A 128 -12.98 -19.08 -5.71
C ALA A 128 -11.81 -18.74 -6.67
N TRP A 129 -11.24 -17.54 -6.53
CA TRP A 129 -10.14 -17.03 -7.33
C TRP A 129 -10.43 -16.96 -8.85
N ASP A 130 -11.71 -16.84 -9.25
CA ASP A 130 -12.11 -16.73 -10.65
C ASP A 130 -12.18 -15.27 -11.11
N GLY A 131 -11.17 -14.84 -11.87
CA GLY A 131 -11.08 -13.47 -12.37
C GLY A 131 -12.16 -13.07 -13.36
N ARG A 132 -13.00 -13.98 -13.85
CA ARG A 132 -14.11 -13.61 -14.76
C ARG A 132 -15.30 -12.99 -14.01
N VAL A 133 -15.39 -13.17 -12.69
CA VAL A 133 -16.59 -12.82 -11.90
C VAL A 133 -16.63 -11.34 -11.51
N HIS A 134 -15.53 -10.80 -10.99
CA HIS A 134 -15.46 -9.45 -10.43
C HIS A 134 -14.49 -8.56 -11.22
N ALA A 135 -14.77 -8.37 -12.50
CA ALA A 135 -14.07 -7.42 -13.36
C ALA A 135 -14.32 -5.98 -12.91
N MET A 136 -13.26 -5.18 -12.87
CA MET A 136 -13.27 -3.82 -12.36
C MET A 136 -13.63 -2.81 -13.45
N ARG A 137 -14.17 -1.67 -13.05
CA ARG A 137 -14.47 -0.53 -13.90
C ARG A 137 -13.21 0.32 -14.09
N ALA A 138 -12.83 0.61 -15.33
CA ALA A 138 -11.73 1.54 -15.63
C ALA A 138 -12.16 3.00 -15.55
N HIS A 139 -11.31 3.86 -14.97
CA HIS A 139 -11.49 5.32 -14.89
C HIS A 139 -10.66 6.06 -15.94
N GLY A 140 -10.78 5.64 -17.20
CA GLY A 140 -10.22 6.35 -18.36
C GLY A 140 -8.75 6.73 -18.19
N SER A 141 -8.45 8.03 -18.33
CA SER A 141 -7.08 8.56 -18.33
C SER A 141 -6.36 8.49 -16.99
N SER A 142 -7.05 8.25 -15.86
CA SER A 142 -6.36 8.07 -14.58
C SER A 142 -5.63 6.73 -14.47
N GLY A 143 -6.02 5.74 -15.29
CA GLY A 143 -5.50 4.38 -15.21
C GLY A 143 -5.92 3.62 -13.95
N VAL A 144 -6.79 4.18 -13.12
CA VAL A 144 -7.33 3.54 -11.91
C VAL A 144 -8.53 2.66 -12.28
N TRP A 145 -8.61 1.51 -11.65
CA TRP A 145 -9.72 0.57 -11.76
C TRP A 145 -10.43 0.47 -10.42
N ASP A 146 -11.77 0.39 -10.39
CA ASP A 146 -12.54 0.21 -9.15
C ASP A 146 -13.67 -0.82 -9.23
N ILE A 147 -14.03 -1.40 -8.09
CA ILE A 147 -15.27 -2.14 -7.90
C ILE A 147 -15.68 -2.12 -6.42
N PHE A 148 -16.98 -2.06 -6.13
CA PHE A 148 -17.52 -2.32 -4.80
C PHE A 148 -18.13 -3.72 -4.76
N ILE A 149 -17.67 -4.55 -3.82
CA ILE A 149 -18.19 -5.91 -3.63
C ILE A 149 -18.91 -5.97 -2.27
N PRO A 150 -20.23 -6.24 -2.25
CA PRO A 150 -21.03 -6.24 -1.04
C PRO A 150 -20.71 -7.44 -0.15
N ASN A 151 -20.96 -7.29 1.15
CA ASN A 151 -20.90 -8.35 2.17
C ASN A 151 -19.53 -8.99 2.41
N LEU A 152 -18.46 -8.48 1.81
CA LEU A 152 -17.10 -8.90 2.15
C LEU A 152 -16.69 -8.40 3.55
N THR A 153 -15.81 -9.16 4.19
CA THR A 153 -15.39 -8.93 5.58
C THR A 153 -13.87 -9.03 5.73
N THR A 154 -13.37 -8.72 6.93
CA THR A 154 -11.94 -8.87 7.25
C THR A 154 -11.45 -10.33 7.31
N ASN A 155 -12.32 -11.30 7.04
CA ASN A 155 -11.94 -12.71 6.89
C ASN A 155 -11.57 -13.07 5.46
N ASP A 156 -11.86 -12.19 4.49
CA ASP A 156 -11.63 -12.45 3.08
C ASP A 156 -10.22 -12.06 2.65
N THR A 157 -9.63 -12.90 1.80
CA THR A 157 -8.34 -12.65 1.14
C THR A 157 -8.55 -12.42 -0.35
N TYR A 158 -7.68 -11.63 -0.95
CA TYR A 158 -7.79 -11.26 -2.35
C TYR A 158 -6.45 -10.90 -3.01
N LYS A 159 -6.48 -10.86 -4.34
CA LYS A 159 -5.45 -10.39 -5.26
C LYS A 159 -6.11 -9.72 -6.46
N PHE A 160 -5.32 -8.96 -7.21
CA PHE A 160 -5.72 -8.44 -8.51
C PHE A 160 -5.25 -9.38 -9.62
N GLU A 161 -6.18 -9.81 -10.46
CA GLU A 161 -5.87 -10.49 -11.72
C GLU A 161 -5.86 -9.44 -12.84
N ILE A 162 -4.73 -9.31 -13.53
CA ILE A 162 -4.49 -8.29 -14.55
C ILE A 162 -4.24 -8.98 -15.89
N LEU A 163 -5.08 -8.69 -16.88
CA LEU A 163 -4.87 -9.13 -18.26
C LEU A 163 -3.99 -8.12 -18.99
N ASN A 164 -2.84 -8.56 -19.46
CA ASN A 164 -1.90 -7.74 -20.22
C ASN A 164 -2.45 -7.49 -21.64
N ARG A 165 -2.58 -6.20 -22.02
CA ARG A 165 -3.10 -5.79 -23.34
C ARG A 165 -2.23 -6.21 -24.52
N HIS A 166 -0.92 -6.27 -24.33
CA HIS A 166 0.03 -6.54 -25.41
C HIS A 166 0.28 -8.03 -25.62
N THR A 167 0.34 -8.81 -24.53
CA THR A 167 0.67 -10.24 -24.60
C THR A 167 -0.55 -11.15 -24.50
N GLY A 168 -1.68 -10.65 -23.97
CA GLY A 168 -2.83 -11.46 -23.60
C GLY A 168 -2.58 -12.35 -22.37
N GLY A 169 -1.40 -12.26 -21.74
CA GLY A 169 -1.07 -13.01 -20.54
C GLY A 169 -1.80 -12.50 -19.30
N VAL A 170 -2.05 -13.40 -18.35
CA VAL A 170 -2.67 -13.07 -17.06
C VAL A 170 -1.59 -12.97 -15.99
N LEU A 171 -1.58 -11.85 -15.28
CA LEU A 171 -0.75 -11.58 -14.12
C LEU A 171 -1.60 -11.63 -12.86
N VAL A 172 -1.07 -12.13 -11.75
CA VAL A 172 -1.77 -12.16 -10.46
C VAL A 172 -0.92 -11.41 -9.43
N LYS A 173 -1.44 -10.28 -8.96
CA LYS A 173 -0.71 -9.31 -8.15
C LYS A 173 -1.33 -9.13 -6.79
N THR A 174 -0.48 -9.01 -5.77
CA THR A 174 -0.89 -8.51 -4.45
C THR A 174 -1.23 -7.03 -4.54
N ASP A 175 -2.04 -6.53 -3.61
CA ASP A 175 -2.41 -5.10 -3.58
C ASP A 175 -1.22 -4.23 -3.16
N PRO A 176 -0.77 -3.27 -4.00
CA PRO A 176 0.25 -2.29 -3.62
C PRO A 176 -0.12 -1.49 -2.36
N TYR A 177 -1.42 -1.26 -2.14
CA TYR A 177 -1.97 -0.52 -1.00
C TYR A 177 -2.56 -1.45 0.08
N GLY A 178 -2.22 -2.74 0.06
CA GLY A 178 -2.72 -3.72 1.01
C GLY A 178 -2.17 -3.48 2.42
N PHE A 179 -3.03 -3.60 3.44
CA PHE A 179 -2.67 -3.35 4.85
C PHE A 179 -2.26 -4.60 5.64
N GLU A 180 -2.73 -5.77 5.22
CA GLU A 180 -2.48 -7.04 5.88
C GLU A 180 -2.36 -8.14 4.81
N PHE A 181 -1.55 -9.16 5.07
CA PHE A 181 -1.22 -10.21 4.10
C PHE A 181 -1.36 -11.58 4.74
N GLU A 182 -1.50 -12.62 3.91
CA GLU A 182 -1.43 -14.01 4.35
C GLU A 182 -0.07 -14.33 4.98
N GLN A 183 -0.05 -15.30 5.90
CA GLN A 183 1.22 -15.80 6.40
C GLN A 183 2.02 -16.43 5.26
N ARG A 184 3.33 -16.18 5.26
CA ARG A 184 4.26 -16.81 4.32
C ARG A 184 4.07 -18.34 4.28
N PRO A 185 4.17 -18.97 3.10
CA PRO A 185 4.50 -18.40 1.80
C PRO A 185 3.32 -17.79 1.03
N GLY A 186 2.15 -17.60 1.67
CA GLY A 186 1.01 -16.92 1.07
C GLY A 186 1.34 -15.47 0.70
N THR A 187 0.72 -14.98 -0.37
CA THR A 187 0.98 -13.63 -0.93
C THR A 187 -0.31 -12.86 -1.21
N ALA A 188 -1.48 -13.40 -0.84
CA ALA A 188 -2.72 -12.65 -0.95
C ALA A 188 -2.79 -11.57 0.13
N THR A 189 -3.43 -10.46 -0.25
CA THR A 189 -3.80 -9.42 0.69
C THR A 189 -5.02 -9.88 1.47
N LYS A 190 -5.08 -9.58 2.76
CA LYS A 190 -6.24 -9.77 3.60
C LYS A 190 -6.95 -8.44 3.81
N ILE A 191 -8.28 -8.44 3.70
CA ILE A 191 -9.08 -7.25 3.97
C ILE A 191 -8.89 -6.89 5.44
N SER A 192 -8.54 -5.64 5.73
CA SER A 192 -8.21 -5.20 7.08
C SER A 192 -8.98 -3.94 7.44
N SER A 193 -9.34 -3.82 8.71
CA SER A 193 -9.86 -2.59 9.30
C SER A 193 -9.38 -2.48 10.74
N SER A 194 -8.89 -1.31 11.12
CA SER A 194 -8.41 -1.08 12.47
C SER A 194 -9.56 -0.91 13.45
N LYS A 195 -9.40 -1.44 14.65
CA LYS A 195 -10.24 -1.21 15.82
C LYS A 195 -9.43 -0.66 17.00
N HIS A 196 -8.17 -0.32 16.77
CA HIS A 196 -7.28 0.19 17.80
C HIS A 196 -7.75 1.55 18.32
N GLN A 197 -7.62 1.75 19.64
CA GLN A 197 -7.93 3.01 20.31
C GLN A 197 -6.65 3.51 20.99
N TRP A 198 -6.05 4.53 20.40
CA TRP A 198 -4.82 5.15 20.87
C TRP A 198 -4.98 5.82 22.25
N LYS A 199 -3.91 5.82 23.04
CA LYS A 199 -3.83 6.47 24.36
C LYS A 199 -2.66 7.44 24.47
N ASP A 200 -2.06 7.80 23.34
CA ASP A 200 -0.83 8.59 23.23
C ASP A 200 -1.07 10.08 22.95
N LYS A 201 -2.30 10.57 23.10
CA LYS A 201 -2.62 11.98 22.79
C LYS A 201 -1.68 12.98 23.47
N SER A 202 -1.31 12.74 24.73
CA SER A 202 -0.38 13.61 25.45
C SER A 202 1.04 13.61 24.85
N TRP A 203 1.49 12.46 24.34
CA TRP A 203 2.77 12.33 23.64
C TRP A 203 2.76 13.14 22.35
N LEU A 204 1.74 12.95 21.49
CA LEU A 204 1.63 13.67 20.23
C LEU A 204 1.51 15.19 20.42
N ASP A 205 0.72 15.64 21.41
CA ASP A 205 0.59 17.06 21.74
C ASP A 205 1.93 17.65 22.22
N ALA A 206 2.74 16.88 22.96
CA ALA A 206 4.08 17.28 23.42
C ALA A 206 5.11 17.31 22.28
N ARG A 207 5.09 16.30 21.39
CA ARG A 207 5.99 16.20 20.24
C ARG A 207 5.97 17.45 19.37
N THR A 208 4.79 18.03 19.13
CA THR A 208 4.64 19.25 18.30
C THR A 208 5.38 20.47 18.85
N LYS A 209 5.71 20.48 20.14
CA LYS A 209 6.38 21.59 20.83
C LYS A 209 7.81 21.21 21.24
N HIS A 210 8.25 20.01 20.90
CA HIS A 210 9.53 19.49 21.35
C HIS A 210 10.67 20.08 20.53
N ASP A 211 11.59 20.75 21.20
CA ASP A 211 12.82 21.27 20.59
C ASP A 211 13.86 20.16 20.49
N TRP A 212 13.66 19.27 19.51
CA TRP A 212 14.47 18.08 19.30
C TRP A 212 15.97 18.37 19.11
N LEU A 213 16.33 19.57 18.63
CA LEU A 213 17.73 19.95 18.40
C LEU A 213 18.50 20.14 19.72
N HIS A 214 17.79 20.52 20.79
CA HIS A 214 18.35 20.76 22.12
C HIS A 214 17.91 19.72 23.16
N ALA A 215 17.24 18.66 22.71
CA ALA A 215 16.80 17.55 23.54
C ALA A 215 17.78 16.38 23.48
N PRO A 216 17.80 15.51 24.51
CA PRO A 216 18.58 14.28 24.44
C PRO A 216 18.03 13.37 23.33
N PHE A 217 18.93 12.88 22.47
CA PHE A 217 18.64 11.85 21.49
C PHE A 217 19.55 10.66 21.74
N ASN A 218 19.01 9.63 22.38
CA ASN A 218 19.63 8.34 22.61
C ASN A 218 18.70 7.25 22.04
N CYS A 219 19.15 6.57 21.00
CA CYS A 219 18.32 5.67 20.21
C CYS A 219 18.84 4.23 20.29
N TYR A 220 17.91 3.28 20.48
CA TYR A 220 18.19 1.85 20.48
C TYR A 220 17.65 1.21 19.19
N GLU A 221 18.53 0.81 18.29
CA GLU A 221 18.17 0.13 17.04
C GLU A 221 17.79 -1.34 17.30
N VAL A 222 16.69 -1.81 16.72
CA VAL A 222 16.13 -3.14 16.97
C VAL A 222 15.63 -3.81 15.70
N HIS A 223 16.16 -4.99 15.42
CA HIS A 223 15.49 -5.99 14.58
C HIS A 223 14.52 -6.83 15.43
N LEU A 224 13.21 -6.56 15.31
CA LEU A 224 12.18 -7.26 16.09
C LEU A 224 12.24 -8.79 15.91
N GLY A 225 12.61 -9.23 14.72
CA GLY A 225 12.74 -10.63 14.38
C GLY A 225 13.94 -11.35 14.99
N SER A 226 14.84 -10.69 15.71
CA SER A 226 16.00 -11.34 16.35
C SER A 226 16.36 -10.81 17.73
N TRP A 227 15.68 -9.76 18.22
CA TRP A 227 15.92 -9.22 19.57
C TRP A 227 15.70 -10.27 20.67
N GLN A 228 14.60 -11.01 20.61
CA GLN A 228 14.31 -12.10 21.54
C GLN A 228 13.43 -13.17 20.88
N ARG A 229 13.60 -14.42 21.32
CA ARG A 229 12.74 -15.57 21.00
C ARG A 229 11.95 -15.97 22.25
N ASN A 230 10.74 -16.49 22.08
CA ASN A 230 10.06 -17.14 23.21
C ASN A 230 10.69 -18.50 23.54
N ASP A 231 10.23 -19.14 24.62
CA ASP A 231 10.73 -20.44 25.10
C ASP A 231 10.62 -21.57 24.07
N LYS A 232 9.79 -21.41 23.04
CA LYS A 232 9.60 -22.36 21.94
C LYS A 232 10.46 -22.05 20.72
N GLY A 233 11.31 -21.02 20.78
CA GLY A 233 12.13 -20.58 19.67
C GLY A 233 11.37 -19.84 18.56
N HIS A 234 10.16 -19.35 18.84
CA HIS A 234 9.39 -18.55 17.87
C HIS A 234 9.64 -17.05 18.04
N PHE A 235 9.29 -16.27 17.02
CA PHE A 235 9.20 -14.81 17.11
C PHE A 235 8.29 -14.40 18.27
N LEU A 236 8.64 -13.30 18.94
CA LEU A 236 7.70 -12.62 19.82
C LEU A 236 6.67 -11.88 18.98
N THR A 237 5.43 -11.88 19.45
CA THR A 237 4.38 -11.01 18.91
C THR A 237 4.61 -9.55 19.32
N TYR A 238 4.03 -8.60 18.60
CA TYR A 238 4.07 -7.17 18.97
C TYR A 238 3.53 -6.92 20.40
N ARG A 239 2.53 -7.70 20.83
CA ARG A 239 2.00 -7.62 22.21
C ARG A 239 2.94 -8.18 23.26
N GLU A 240 3.73 -9.19 22.92
CA GLU A 240 4.76 -9.71 23.82
C GLU A 240 5.94 -8.73 23.89
N LEU A 241 6.36 -8.18 22.75
CA LEU A 241 7.36 -7.12 22.68
C LEU A 241 6.96 -5.90 23.51
N ALA A 242 5.68 -5.51 23.52
CA ALA A 242 5.19 -4.42 24.35
C ALA A 242 5.38 -4.68 25.86
N LYS A 243 5.45 -5.95 26.28
CA LYS A 243 5.66 -6.34 27.68
C LYS A 243 7.13 -6.53 28.05
N THR A 244 8.01 -6.71 27.07
CA THR A 244 9.42 -7.05 27.30
C THR A 244 10.36 -5.97 26.79
N LEU A 245 10.24 -5.58 25.51
CA LEU A 245 11.09 -4.58 24.88
C LEU A 245 10.81 -3.17 25.44
N VAL A 246 9.55 -2.78 25.63
CA VAL A 246 9.23 -1.43 26.13
C VAL A 246 9.84 -1.19 27.53
N PRO A 247 9.62 -2.05 28.55
CA PRO A 247 10.28 -1.87 29.84
C PRO A 247 11.80 -1.89 29.75
N TYR A 248 12.38 -2.77 28.91
CA TYR A 248 13.82 -2.82 28.72
C TYR A 248 14.39 -1.50 28.19
N VAL A 249 13.78 -0.94 27.14
CA VAL A 249 14.22 0.32 26.52
C VAL A 249 14.10 1.48 27.52
N THR A 250 13.01 1.53 28.29
CA THR A 250 12.80 2.53 29.34
C THR A 250 13.79 2.39 30.50
N ASP A 251 14.01 1.18 31.03
CA ASP A 251 14.93 0.92 32.14
C ASP A 251 16.38 1.27 31.79
N MET A 252 16.76 1.05 30.52
CA MET A 252 18.08 1.41 30.00
C MET A 252 18.26 2.91 29.73
N GLY A 253 17.19 3.71 29.80
CA GLY A 253 17.23 5.16 29.63
C GLY A 253 17.37 5.64 28.20
N TYR A 254 16.93 4.85 27.21
CA TYR A 254 16.84 5.30 25.83
C TYR A 254 15.64 6.24 25.66
N THR A 255 15.79 7.21 24.77
CA THR A 255 14.72 8.18 24.42
C THR A 255 13.90 7.73 23.22
N HIS A 256 14.50 6.91 22.35
CA HIS A 256 13.90 6.43 21.12
C HIS A 256 14.27 4.98 20.89
N VAL A 257 13.39 4.27 20.18
CA VAL A 257 13.69 2.99 19.54
C VAL A 257 13.67 3.20 18.02
N GLU A 258 14.66 2.67 17.31
CA GLU A 258 14.66 2.62 15.84
C GLU A 258 14.36 1.19 15.42
N LEU A 259 13.24 1.00 14.73
CA LEU A 259 12.81 -0.29 14.23
C LEU A 259 13.36 -0.46 12.82
N MET A 260 14.12 -1.53 12.60
CA MET A 260 14.40 -2.03 11.25
C MET A 260 13.08 -2.27 10.48
N PRO A 261 13.08 -2.32 9.14
CA PRO A 261 11.83 -2.25 8.38
C PRO A 261 10.80 -3.31 8.78
N ILE A 262 9.61 -2.83 9.14
CA ILE A 262 8.46 -3.66 9.56
C ILE A 262 7.37 -3.74 8.49
N SER A 263 7.59 -3.14 7.32
CA SER A 263 6.73 -3.36 6.16
C SER A 263 6.78 -4.83 5.72
N GLU A 264 5.72 -5.34 5.11
CA GLU A 264 5.67 -6.74 4.67
C GLU A 264 6.74 -7.02 3.59
N HIS A 265 7.49 -8.10 3.80
CA HIS A 265 8.63 -8.50 2.99
C HIS A 265 8.69 -10.03 2.90
N PRO A 266 9.10 -10.64 1.78
CA PRO A 266 9.02 -12.08 1.61
C PRO A 266 10.17 -12.84 2.30
N LEU A 267 11.34 -12.23 2.41
CA LEU A 267 12.57 -12.88 2.87
C LEU A 267 13.03 -12.29 4.21
N THR A 268 13.12 -13.13 5.25
CA THR A 268 13.56 -12.69 6.60
C THR A 268 15.01 -12.22 6.59
N GLU A 269 15.86 -12.85 5.77
CA GLU A 269 17.29 -12.56 5.60
C GLU A 269 17.54 -11.22 4.90
N SER A 270 16.51 -10.60 4.30
CA SER A 270 16.60 -9.20 3.84
C SER A 270 16.55 -8.18 4.97
N TRP A 271 16.24 -8.63 6.19
CA TRP A 271 16.00 -7.81 7.39
C TRP A 271 14.89 -6.76 7.21
N GLY A 272 14.06 -6.93 6.18
CA GLY A 272 12.99 -6.01 5.81
C GLY A 272 13.31 -5.04 4.66
N TYR A 273 14.59 -4.89 4.29
CA TYR A 273 15.01 -3.95 3.23
C TYR A 273 14.59 -4.37 1.80
N GLN A 274 14.00 -5.55 1.62
CA GLN A 274 13.35 -5.94 0.37
C GLN A 274 11.83 -6.02 0.57
N THR A 275 11.21 -4.84 0.68
CA THR A 275 9.77 -4.69 0.95
C THR A 275 8.91 -4.99 -0.28
N THR A 276 7.81 -5.71 -0.09
CA THR A 276 6.79 -5.97 -1.12
C THR A 276 5.42 -5.39 -0.77
N GLY A 277 5.10 -5.27 0.53
CA GLY A 277 3.85 -4.67 1.01
C GLY A 277 4.13 -3.38 1.78
N TYR A 278 4.23 -2.26 1.07
CA TYR A 278 4.65 -0.97 1.64
C TYR A 278 3.68 -0.41 2.67
N PHE A 279 2.37 -0.60 2.46
CA PHE A 279 1.31 -0.21 3.41
C PHE A 279 0.96 -1.35 4.37
N GLY A 280 1.63 -2.50 4.23
CA GLY A 280 1.40 -3.70 5.01
C GLY A 280 2.32 -3.80 6.20
N VAL A 281 1.79 -4.14 7.36
CA VAL A 281 2.63 -4.57 8.49
C VAL A 281 3.00 -6.05 8.32
N THR A 282 4.27 -6.38 8.52
CA THR A 282 4.73 -7.78 8.50
C THR A 282 3.96 -8.63 9.50
N ASN A 283 3.26 -9.65 9.02
CA ASN A 283 2.41 -10.47 9.90
C ASN A 283 3.19 -11.47 10.78
N ARG A 284 4.53 -11.45 10.69
CA ARG A 284 5.45 -12.29 11.48
C ARG A 284 5.28 -12.10 12.98
N PHE A 285 4.84 -10.90 13.41
CA PHE A 285 4.72 -10.53 14.82
C PHE A 285 3.27 -10.25 15.24
N GLY A 286 2.29 -10.37 14.34
CA GLY A 286 0.88 -10.14 14.65
C GLY A 286 0.18 -9.24 13.64
N SER A 287 -0.96 -8.70 14.03
CA SER A 287 -1.78 -7.83 13.19
C SER A 287 -1.30 -6.37 13.20
N PRO A 288 -1.74 -5.54 12.24
CA PRO A 288 -1.52 -4.10 12.29
C PRO A 288 -1.93 -3.44 13.62
N ASP A 289 -3.05 -3.87 14.21
CA ASP A 289 -3.50 -3.33 15.51
C ASP A 289 -2.60 -3.76 16.69
N ASP A 290 -1.89 -4.88 16.56
CA ASP A 290 -0.89 -5.29 17.55
C ASP A 290 0.38 -4.42 17.45
N LEU A 291 0.77 -3.99 16.25
CA LEU A 291 1.83 -3.00 16.07
C LEU A 291 1.42 -1.64 16.63
N ARG A 292 0.19 -1.17 16.35
CA ARG A 292 -0.33 0.07 16.97
C ARG A 292 -0.25 0.01 18.49
N PHE A 293 -0.60 -1.14 19.07
CA PHE A 293 -0.48 -1.38 20.51
C PHE A 293 0.97 -1.28 21.00
N LEU A 294 1.95 -1.78 20.25
CA LEU A 294 3.37 -1.65 20.61
C LEU A 294 3.83 -0.19 20.58
N ILE A 295 3.47 0.56 19.54
CA ILE A 295 3.84 1.97 19.41
C ILE A 295 3.15 2.82 20.51
N ASP A 296 1.86 2.59 20.75
CA ASP A 296 1.10 3.22 21.84
C ASP A 296 1.74 2.96 23.21
N ALA A 297 2.29 1.75 23.42
CA ALA A 297 3.01 1.41 24.64
C ALA A 297 4.35 2.15 24.79
N PHE A 298 5.11 2.33 23.70
CA PHE A 298 6.32 3.17 23.71
C PHE A 298 5.99 4.62 24.03
N HIS A 299 4.95 5.19 23.41
CA HIS A 299 4.53 6.57 23.67
C HIS A 299 4.07 6.78 25.13
N GLN A 300 3.31 5.82 25.68
CA GLN A 300 2.94 5.84 27.11
C GLN A 300 4.14 5.74 28.06
N ALA A 301 5.25 5.15 27.59
CA ALA A 301 6.52 5.09 28.29
C ALA A 301 7.46 6.28 28.00
N ASN A 302 6.99 7.29 27.25
CA ASN A 302 7.75 8.45 26.77
C ASN A 302 8.98 8.09 25.93
N VAL A 303 8.86 7.06 25.09
CA VAL A 303 9.88 6.63 24.14
C VAL A 303 9.35 6.86 22.72
N GLY A 304 10.12 7.57 21.90
CA GLY A 304 9.76 7.78 20.50
C GLY A 304 10.09 6.59 19.61
N VAL A 305 9.33 6.41 18.54
CA VAL A 305 9.51 5.29 17.59
C VAL A 305 9.97 5.82 16.23
N ILE A 306 11.18 5.46 15.81
CA ILE A 306 11.71 5.70 14.47
C ILE A 306 11.53 4.43 13.64
N LEU A 307 11.15 4.58 12.37
CA LEU A 307 11.03 3.49 11.42
C LEU A 307 12.09 3.59 10.32
N ASP A 308 12.83 2.52 10.09
CA ASP A 308 13.57 2.34 8.85
C ASP A 308 12.60 2.21 7.68
N TRP A 309 12.62 3.23 6.82
CA TRP A 309 11.79 3.34 5.64
C TRP A 309 12.60 3.11 4.38
N VAL A 310 12.05 2.33 3.45
CA VAL A 310 12.79 1.78 2.30
C VAL A 310 12.24 2.29 0.97
N PRO A 311 12.36 3.60 0.66
CA PRO A 311 11.85 4.18 -0.59
C PRO A 311 12.83 4.01 -1.77
N GLY A 312 14.00 3.40 -1.57
CA GLY A 312 15.08 3.35 -2.56
C GLY A 312 14.89 2.31 -3.66
N HIS A 313 14.33 1.15 -3.31
CA HIS A 313 14.20 0.03 -4.24
C HIS A 313 13.15 -0.97 -3.76
N PHE A 314 12.80 -1.93 -4.62
CA PHE A 314 11.91 -3.05 -4.32
C PHE A 314 12.37 -4.33 -5.07
N PRO A 315 12.08 -5.54 -4.54
CA PRO A 315 12.55 -6.78 -5.16
C PRO A 315 11.77 -7.14 -6.44
N LYS A 316 12.30 -8.09 -7.22
CA LYS A 316 11.73 -8.53 -8.51
C LYS A 316 10.63 -9.59 -8.39
N ASP A 317 10.09 -9.80 -7.20
CA ASP A 317 8.96 -10.69 -6.95
C ASP A 317 7.78 -10.38 -7.88
N ASP A 318 7.48 -11.33 -8.78
CA ASP A 318 6.52 -11.17 -9.87
C ASP A 318 5.06 -11.03 -9.41
N TRP A 319 4.77 -11.39 -8.17
CA TRP A 319 3.46 -11.25 -7.53
C TRP A 319 3.29 -9.89 -6.84
N ALA A 320 4.33 -9.05 -6.77
CA ALA A 320 4.30 -7.71 -6.16
C ALA A 320 4.43 -6.59 -7.24
N LEU A 321 5.17 -5.53 -6.96
CA LEU A 321 5.24 -4.31 -7.79
C LEU A 321 5.96 -4.49 -9.15
N ALA A 322 6.84 -5.49 -9.27
CA ALA A 322 7.63 -5.74 -10.48
C ALA A 322 6.75 -5.91 -11.72
N ARG A 323 6.94 -5.07 -12.75
CA ARG A 323 6.16 -5.14 -14.00
C ARG A 323 4.65 -5.22 -13.77
N PHE A 324 4.14 -4.40 -12.85
CA PHE A 324 2.83 -4.57 -12.21
C PHE A 324 1.67 -4.80 -13.18
N ASP A 325 1.54 -3.96 -14.22
CA ASP A 325 0.48 -4.05 -15.23
C ASP A 325 0.97 -4.64 -16.56
N GLY A 326 2.15 -5.27 -16.55
CA GLY A 326 2.83 -5.79 -17.73
C GLY A 326 3.81 -4.83 -18.39
N THR A 327 3.98 -3.61 -17.85
CA THR A 327 4.99 -2.62 -18.25
C THR A 327 5.91 -2.28 -17.08
N ALA A 328 7.02 -1.54 -17.29
CA ALA A 328 7.73 -0.88 -16.18
C ALA A 328 6.83 0.23 -15.58
N LEU A 329 5.99 -0.15 -14.60
CA LEU A 329 5.00 0.76 -14.03
C LEU A 329 5.60 1.56 -12.87
N TYR A 330 6.04 0.84 -11.82
CA TYR A 330 6.65 1.41 -10.62
C TYR A 330 8.14 1.66 -10.80
N GLU A 331 8.82 0.78 -11.53
CA GLU A 331 10.20 0.89 -11.94
C GLU A 331 10.36 1.72 -13.22
N HIS A 332 11.57 2.16 -13.50
CA HIS A 332 11.90 2.81 -14.77
C HIS A 332 12.16 1.78 -15.87
N GLU A 333 11.67 2.00 -17.09
CA GLU A 333 11.80 1.06 -18.22
C GLU A 333 13.26 0.84 -18.64
N ASP A 334 14.07 1.90 -18.67
CA ASP A 334 15.52 1.80 -18.88
C ASP A 334 16.21 1.21 -17.63
N PRO A 335 16.84 0.02 -17.72
CA PRO A 335 17.46 -0.65 -16.58
C PRO A 335 18.66 0.13 -16.01
N ARG A 336 19.27 1.04 -16.77
CA ARG A 336 20.33 1.94 -16.28
C ARG A 336 19.81 2.97 -15.29
N LEU A 337 18.50 3.18 -15.24
CA LEU A 337 17.82 4.06 -14.29
C LEU A 337 16.95 3.25 -13.32
N GLY A 338 16.43 2.11 -13.76
CA GLY A 338 15.43 1.30 -13.05
C GLY A 338 15.96 0.10 -12.28
N GLU A 339 17.27 -0.20 -12.27
CA GLU A 339 17.80 -1.39 -11.58
C GLU A 339 19.08 -1.14 -10.77
N HIS A 340 19.13 -1.68 -9.55
CA HIS A 340 20.38 -1.90 -8.83
C HIS A 340 20.95 -3.26 -9.22
N GLN A 341 21.94 -3.28 -10.12
CA GLN A 341 22.48 -4.50 -10.71
C GLN A 341 23.10 -5.44 -9.66
N ASP A 342 23.89 -4.91 -8.74
CA ASP A 342 24.55 -5.71 -7.69
C ASP A 342 23.57 -6.27 -6.66
N TRP A 343 22.41 -5.63 -6.48
CA TRP A 343 21.38 -6.06 -5.53
C TRP A 343 20.30 -6.94 -6.16
N GLY A 344 20.18 -6.91 -7.49
CA GLY A 344 19.14 -7.61 -8.21
C GLY A 344 17.74 -7.03 -7.98
N THR A 345 17.61 -5.75 -7.62
CA THR A 345 16.35 -5.07 -7.29
C THR A 345 15.99 -3.99 -8.30
N TYR A 346 14.70 -3.61 -8.33
CA TYR A 346 14.21 -2.49 -9.12
C TYR A 346 14.26 -1.18 -8.33
N ILE A 347 14.49 -0.07 -9.02
CA ILE A 347 14.48 1.30 -8.50
C ILE A 347 13.16 1.96 -8.92
N PHE A 348 12.51 2.67 -7.99
CA PHE A 348 11.30 3.42 -8.29
C PHE A 348 11.53 4.51 -9.35
N ASN A 349 10.54 4.72 -10.22
CA ASN A 349 10.52 5.82 -11.17
C ASN A 349 10.00 7.11 -10.52
N TYR A 350 10.87 7.80 -9.77
CA TYR A 350 10.51 9.02 -9.02
C TYR A 350 9.98 10.17 -9.89
N GLY A 351 10.34 10.19 -11.18
CA GLY A 351 9.84 11.17 -12.15
C GLY A 351 8.36 10.97 -12.52
N ARG A 352 7.79 9.80 -12.22
CA ARG A 352 6.38 9.49 -12.48
C ARG A 352 5.50 9.89 -11.31
N ASN A 353 4.49 10.72 -11.58
CA ASN A 353 3.64 11.33 -10.57
C ASN A 353 2.99 10.32 -9.61
N GLU A 354 2.40 9.26 -10.15
CA GLU A 354 1.68 8.26 -9.37
C GLU A 354 2.63 7.41 -8.51
N VAL A 355 3.86 7.17 -8.98
CA VAL A 355 4.91 6.45 -8.23
C VAL A 355 5.45 7.32 -7.10
N ARG A 356 5.74 8.60 -7.39
CA ARG A 356 6.09 9.58 -6.35
C ARG A 356 4.99 9.67 -5.30
N ASN A 357 3.73 9.70 -5.73
CA ASN A 357 2.58 9.75 -4.83
C ASN A 357 2.42 8.48 -3.98
N PHE A 358 2.70 7.30 -4.55
CA PHE A 358 2.72 6.05 -3.80
C PHE A 358 3.68 6.15 -2.61
N LEU A 359 4.91 6.63 -2.83
CA LEU A 359 5.90 6.79 -1.77
C LEU A 359 5.54 7.91 -0.78
N MET A 360 5.06 9.07 -1.26
CA MET A 360 4.60 10.17 -0.41
C MET A 360 3.42 9.75 0.48
N ALA A 361 2.44 9.05 -0.09
CA ALA A 361 1.30 8.52 0.65
C ALA A 361 1.73 7.41 1.63
N ASN A 362 2.77 6.65 1.32
CA ASN A 362 3.31 5.64 2.22
C ASN A 362 3.97 6.25 3.45
N ALA A 363 4.77 7.30 3.26
CA ALA A 363 5.32 8.06 4.38
C ALA A 363 4.21 8.67 5.26
N HIS A 364 3.22 9.34 4.63
CA HIS A 364 2.09 9.89 5.35
C HIS A 364 1.30 8.78 6.10
N TYR A 365 1.13 7.60 5.50
CA TYR A 365 0.42 6.47 6.11
C TYR A 365 1.04 6.03 7.43
N TRP A 366 2.35 5.82 7.47
CA TRP A 366 3.02 5.40 8.71
C TRP A 366 2.92 6.47 9.81
N LEU A 367 3.05 7.75 9.46
CA LEU A 367 2.91 8.85 10.40
C LEU A 367 1.46 9.02 10.92
N ALA A 368 0.47 8.92 10.03
CA ALA A 368 -0.94 9.16 10.38
C ALA A 368 -1.63 7.94 11.01
N GLU A 369 -1.35 6.72 10.53
CA GLU A 369 -2.10 5.51 10.92
C GLU A 369 -1.37 4.68 11.99
N PHE A 370 -0.06 4.91 12.19
CA PHE A 370 0.77 4.24 13.18
C PHE A 370 1.48 5.17 14.14
N HIS A 371 1.36 6.49 13.97
CA HIS A 371 1.88 7.50 14.89
C HIS A 371 3.40 7.48 15.12
N ILE A 372 4.19 6.85 14.24
CA ILE A 372 5.65 6.86 14.39
C ILE A 372 6.20 8.31 14.47
N ASP A 373 7.33 8.48 15.15
CA ASP A 373 7.93 9.79 15.44
C ASP A 373 9.05 10.16 14.48
N GLY A 374 9.38 9.28 13.55
CA GLY A 374 10.37 9.58 12.53
C GLY A 374 10.67 8.45 11.60
N PHE A 375 11.45 8.81 10.59
CA PHE A 375 11.98 7.88 9.60
C PHE A 375 13.50 7.91 9.63
N ARG A 376 14.10 6.74 9.42
CA ARG A 376 15.47 6.61 8.96
C ARG A 376 15.47 6.04 7.54
N VAL A 377 16.20 6.69 6.64
CA VAL A 377 16.34 6.25 5.23
C VAL A 377 17.76 5.71 5.05
N ASP A 378 17.85 4.42 4.76
CA ASP A 378 19.08 3.71 4.44
C ASP A 378 19.59 4.06 3.03
N ALA A 379 20.91 3.99 2.84
CA ALA A 379 21.57 4.03 1.55
C ALA A 379 21.10 5.17 0.65
N VAL A 380 20.96 6.39 1.19
CA VAL A 380 20.46 7.56 0.43
C VAL A 380 21.31 7.85 -0.81
N ALA A 381 22.60 7.51 -0.77
CA ALA A 381 23.49 7.58 -1.92
C ALA A 381 23.00 6.72 -3.11
N SER A 382 22.38 5.57 -2.85
CA SER A 382 21.83 4.70 -3.90
C SER A 382 20.74 5.39 -4.73
N MET A 383 20.02 6.32 -4.12
CA MET A 383 18.95 7.09 -4.74
C MET A 383 19.49 8.37 -5.40
N LEU A 384 20.43 9.06 -4.76
CA LEU A 384 20.94 10.37 -5.21
C LEU A 384 21.80 10.31 -6.47
N TYR A 385 22.41 9.16 -6.79
CA TYR A 385 23.37 9.06 -7.88
C TYR A 385 22.93 8.10 -8.97
N LEU A 386 22.90 8.60 -10.21
CA LEU A 386 22.61 7.83 -11.42
C LEU A 386 23.70 6.81 -11.77
N ASP A 387 24.89 6.93 -11.18
CA ASP A 387 26.01 6.02 -11.37
C ASP A 387 26.33 5.17 -10.13
N TYR A 388 25.43 5.13 -9.15
CA TYR A 388 25.62 4.32 -7.95
C TYR A 388 25.81 2.84 -8.30
N SER A 389 26.95 2.27 -7.89
CA SER A 389 27.37 0.89 -8.19
C SER A 389 27.32 0.53 -9.68
N ARG A 390 27.66 1.48 -10.57
CA ARG A 390 27.69 1.28 -12.03
C ARG A 390 29.05 1.64 -12.61
N LYS A 391 29.50 0.91 -13.62
CA LYS A 391 30.77 1.23 -14.32
C LYS A 391 30.55 2.34 -15.35
N ALA A 392 31.64 2.92 -15.83
CA ALA A 392 31.60 3.86 -16.95
C ALA A 392 30.92 3.21 -18.17
N GLY A 393 29.93 3.91 -18.75
CA GLY A 393 29.13 3.42 -19.88
C GLY A 393 27.87 2.63 -19.50
N GLU A 394 27.68 2.29 -18.22
CA GLU A 394 26.51 1.56 -17.73
C GLU A 394 25.42 2.48 -17.12
N TRP A 395 25.60 3.81 -17.20
CA TRP A 395 24.67 4.81 -16.67
C TRP A 395 24.50 6.01 -17.62
N LEU A 396 23.48 6.83 -17.35
CA LEU A 396 23.15 8.04 -18.12
C LEU A 396 23.22 9.29 -17.23
N PRO A 397 23.81 10.41 -17.71
CA PRO A 397 23.77 11.66 -16.98
C PRO A 397 22.38 12.29 -16.97
N ASN A 398 22.13 13.16 -15.98
CA ASN A 398 20.93 13.97 -15.94
C ASN A 398 20.92 15.00 -17.08
N LYS A 399 19.79 15.73 -17.22
CA LYS A 399 19.60 16.74 -18.27
C LYS A 399 20.63 17.89 -18.29
N PHE A 400 21.44 18.04 -17.24
CA PHE A 400 22.51 19.03 -17.13
C PHE A 400 23.92 18.41 -17.25
N GLY A 401 24.03 17.11 -17.55
CA GLY A 401 25.31 16.41 -17.71
C GLY A 401 25.91 15.86 -16.42
N GLY A 402 25.22 16.03 -15.28
CA GLY A 402 25.69 15.56 -13.97
C GLY A 402 25.24 14.13 -13.63
N ARG A 403 25.76 13.61 -12.51
CA ARG A 403 25.43 12.27 -11.98
C ARG A 403 24.28 12.28 -10.98
N GLU A 404 23.77 13.46 -10.64
CA GLU A 404 22.74 13.66 -9.63
C GLU A 404 21.37 13.24 -10.17
N ASN A 405 20.64 12.46 -9.39
CA ASN A 405 19.27 12.08 -9.69
C ASN A 405 18.31 13.20 -9.25
N LEU A 406 17.93 14.06 -10.21
CA LEU A 406 17.12 15.25 -9.93
C LEU A 406 15.72 14.93 -9.40
N ASP A 407 15.12 13.83 -9.85
CA ASP A 407 13.78 13.41 -9.42
C ASP A 407 13.79 12.95 -7.95
N VAL A 408 14.86 12.28 -7.53
CA VAL A 408 15.07 11.90 -6.12
C VAL A 408 15.31 13.12 -5.24
N ILE A 409 16.10 14.09 -5.71
CA ILE A 409 16.35 15.33 -4.95
C ILE A 409 15.03 16.08 -4.73
N ASP A 410 14.21 16.19 -5.77
CA ASP A 410 12.90 16.83 -5.67
C ASP A 410 11.95 16.04 -4.76
N PHE A 411 11.93 14.71 -4.88
CA PHE A 411 11.17 13.84 -3.99
C PHE A 411 11.54 14.02 -2.52
N PHE A 412 12.83 14.00 -2.15
CA PHE A 412 13.23 14.19 -0.75
C PHE A 412 12.86 15.56 -0.21
N LYS A 413 12.96 16.60 -1.05
CA LYS A 413 12.52 17.94 -0.66
C LYS A 413 11.02 17.97 -0.37
N GLN A 414 10.19 17.40 -1.26
CA GLN A 414 8.75 17.30 -1.06
C GLN A 414 8.39 16.45 0.16
N PHE A 415 9.05 15.31 0.33
CA PHE A 415 8.88 14.42 1.48
C PHE A 415 9.16 15.15 2.80
N ASN A 416 10.32 15.79 2.93
CA ASN A 416 10.69 16.49 4.16
C ASN A 416 9.82 17.73 4.43
N ILE A 417 9.35 18.43 3.38
CA ILE A 417 8.36 19.51 3.53
C ILE A 417 7.05 18.96 4.09
N MET A 418 6.50 17.91 3.47
CA MET A 418 5.25 17.28 3.93
C MET A 418 5.37 16.80 5.38
N VAL A 419 6.46 16.11 5.75
CA VAL A 419 6.66 15.66 7.13
C VAL A 419 6.70 16.84 8.10
N GLY A 420 7.42 17.92 7.77
CA GLY A 420 7.52 19.11 8.62
C GLY A 420 6.23 19.92 8.75
N GLU A 421 5.41 19.98 7.69
CA GLU A 421 4.15 20.72 7.67
C GLU A 421 3.00 19.93 8.32
N ASP A 422 2.82 18.67 7.94
CA ASP A 422 1.69 17.85 8.37
C ASP A 422 1.94 17.19 9.74
N PHE A 423 3.21 16.93 10.10
CA PHE A 423 3.58 16.24 11.33
C PHE A 423 4.71 16.94 12.11
N PRO A 424 4.48 18.16 12.64
CA PRO A 424 5.50 18.90 13.38
C PRO A 424 6.13 18.09 14.52
N GLY A 425 7.47 18.14 14.61
CA GLY A 425 8.26 17.44 15.61
C GLY A 425 8.70 16.02 15.21
N VAL A 426 8.23 15.50 14.08
CA VAL A 426 8.72 14.24 13.50
C VAL A 426 10.14 14.43 12.94
N LEU A 427 11.00 13.43 13.14
CA LEU A 427 12.39 13.46 12.69
C LEU A 427 12.59 12.65 11.41
N THR A 428 13.33 13.19 10.46
CA THR A 428 13.82 12.42 9.30
C THR A 428 15.33 12.32 9.36
N ILE A 429 15.84 11.10 9.28
CA ILE A 429 17.26 10.75 9.47
C ILE A 429 17.77 10.09 8.19
N ALA A 430 18.90 10.55 7.67
CA ALA A 430 19.51 9.99 6.47
C ALA A 430 20.83 9.28 6.79
N GLU A 431 21.00 8.07 6.25
CA GLU A 431 22.34 7.50 6.05
C GLU A 431 22.82 7.83 4.63
N GLU A 432 23.87 8.64 4.53
CA GLU A 432 24.42 9.10 3.26
C GLU A 432 25.96 9.08 3.32
N SER A 433 26.57 8.26 2.48
CA SER A 433 27.98 7.82 2.59
C SER A 433 28.94 8.41 1.54
N THR A 434 28.55 9.43 0.77
CA THR A 434 29.35 10.06 -0.29
C THR A 434 29.69 11.54 -0.06
N ALA A 435 29.38 12.05 1.14
CA ALA A 435 29.57 13.46 1.52
C ALA A 435 28.73 14.46 0.71
N TRP A 436 27.49 14.10 0.36
CA TRP A 436 26.53 15.02 -0.24
C TRP A 436 26.35 16.27 0.66
N PRO A 437 26.43 17.50 0.11
CA PRO A 437 26.31 18.70 0.90
C PRO A 437 24.86 18.97 1.32
N GLY A 438 24.66 19.44 2.56
CA GLY A 438 23.34 19.93 2.99
C GLY A 438 22.26 18.86 3.14
N VAL A 439 22.62 17.59 3.39
CA VAL A 439 21.64 16.51 3.66
C VAL A 439 20.68 16.92 4.78
N SER A 440 21.22 17.33 5.94
CA SER A 440 20.45 17.78 7.09
C SER A 440 20.33 19.31 7.18
N ARG A 441 20.04 19.97 6.05
CA ARG A 441 19.79 21.41 5.96
C ARG A 441 18.40 21.70 5.39
N PRO A 442 17.77 22.83 5.75
CA PRO A 442 16.46 23.19 5.23
C PRO A 442 16.42 23.28 3.71
N VAL A 443 15.28 22.89 3.12
CA VAL A 443 15.07 22.89 1.67
C VAL A 443 15.22 24.30 1.07
N TYR A 444 14.75 25.34 1.77
CA TYR A 444 14.87 26.73 1.31
C TYR A 444 16.32 27.27 1.27
N LEU A 445 17.28 26.57 1.88
CA LEU A 445 18.72 26.84 1.77
C LEU A 445 19.42 25.90 0.76
N GLY A 446 18.67 25.12 0.00
CA GLY A 446 19.19 24.15 -0.96
C GLY A 446 19.52 22.78 -0.40
N GLY A 447 19.20 22.50 0.88
CA GLY A 447 19.38 21.18 1.48
C GLY A 447 18.33 20.16 1.03
N LEU A 448 18.52 18.89 1.46
CA LEU A 448 17.54 17.82 1.21
C LEU A 448 16.36 17.84 2.20
N GLY A 449 16.50 18.56 3.32
CA GLY A 449 15.45 18.75 4.31
C GLY A 449 15.44 17.75 5.47
N PHE A 450 16.39 16.81 5.54
CA PHE A 450 16.44 15.87 6.67
C PHE A 450 16.74 16.60 7.99
N SER A 451 16.20 16.10 9.09
CA SER A 451 16.51 16.60 10.44
C SER A 451 17.95 16.25 10.84
N MET A 452 18.37 15.00 10.59
CA MET A 452 19.68 14.48 10.99
C MET A 452 20.33 13.65 9.88
N LYS A 453 21.65 13.47 9.99
CA LYS A 453 22.44 12.59 9.11
C LYS A 453 23.34 11.71 9.98
N TRP A 454 23.34 10.40 9.73
CA TRP A 454 24.30 9.49 10.35
C TRP A 454 25.74 9.88 9.99
N ASN A 455 26.62 9.97 11.01
CA ASN A 455 28.02 10.33 10.80
C ASN A 455 28.87 9.07 10.53
N MET A 456 28.76 8.54 9.32
CA MET A 456 29.51 7.35 8.90
C MET A 456 31.03 7.55 8.98
N GLY A 457 31.53 8.78 8.79
CA GLY A 457 32.96 9.09 8.90
C GLY A 457 33.51 9.08 10.32
N TRP A 458 32.67 9.31 11.34
CA TRP A 458 33.06 9.18 12.76
C TRP A 458 33.01 7.73 13.25
N MET A 459 32.11 6.92 12.69
CA MET A 459 31.97 5.51 13.04
C MET A 459 33.15 4.64 12.54
N ASN A 460 33.68 4.94 11.35
CA ASN A 460 34.89 4.32 10.79
C ASN A 460 36.16 4.80 11.50
#